data_AF-A0A1Z5JCJ7-F1
#
_entry.id   AF-A0A1Z5JCJ7-F1
#
_cell.length_a   1.000
_cell.length_b   1.000
_cell.length_c   1.000
_cell.angle_alpha   90.00
_cell.angle_beta   90.00
_cell.angle_gamma   90.00
#
_symmetry.space_group_name_H-M   'P 1'
#
loop_
_entity.id
_entity.type
_entity.pdbx_description
1 polymer ?
#
loop_
_entity_poly.entity_id
_entity_poly.type
_entity_poly.pdbx_seq_one_letter_code
_entity_poly.pdbx_strand_id
1 'polypeptide(L)'
;MLLSSSSSFRFLSSYRAFSTTKRPLASSASSRSLSQNDWTSLITSPILLQRLQSELPTIYRSGPSEIQSLAFSSLQEGRNVILGAETGTGKTLAYLLPWMNAVLEERARTNSSQWDAVQAYAKAVVLVPNKELVQQVVRMALPLAGGPSALMYDGKVLQENDEDDSLIRLAVLPGGMDEPNDFAPFRRCTKPLDLIVSTPAALGPWALNPKHVAFFADIQTLIVDEADMLLDGGYVRALEQVLMGFRRADRTIHSTEQRPTQYVFVAATLPDSGLRSVDAYLKKKFPSAEYITTANLHNAKHEGLLETQWIALESKQERMKAVVEMLSLHQQQHDTDGEKIMIFLNSVQDVENASAALQRAGISVLKYHAKLNLQERTETLETFRQSTAKGQSSILVCTDLASRGLDVPDVTLVIQLQFATNVVTHLHRMGRCGRRNHSKKGRGIIFYSEKEEPLVNVVRQAEEQQEKMILQQDVMEELTDYSDAEENVTQPLSSDLAKVQQAFSRKRGFTKKRKKLRRLEEGEEQRQY
;
A
#
# COMPACT_ATOMS: atom_id res chain seq x y z
N MET A 1 59.11 -14.55 -4.49
CA MET A 1 59.09 -14.07 -3.08
C MET A 1 58.43 -12.70 -3.09
N LEU A 2 57.10 -12.60 -3.06
CA LEU A 2 56.19 -12.65 -1.90
C LEU A 2 56.37 -11.48 -0.90
N LEU A 3 55.29 -10.68 -0.79
CA LEU A 3 54.69 -9.94 0.36
C LEU A 3 54.39 -8.47 0.00
N SER A 4 53.15 -8.13 -0.41
CA SER A 4 51.90 -7.84 0.37
C SER A 4 51.88 -6.42 0.96
N SER A 5 51.13 -5.44 0.41
CA SER A 5 49.70 -5.12 0.61
C SER A 5 49.29 -4.74 2.05
N SER A 6 48.76 -3.53 2.26
CA SER A 6 47.59 -3.24 3.14
C SER A 6 47.39 -1.72 3.36
N SER A 7 46.29 -1.17 2.82
CA SER A 7 45.78 0.15 3.23
C SER A 7 44.26 0.20 3.00
N SER A 8 43.52 -0.66 3.72
CA SER A 8 42.06 -0.57 3.76
C SER A 8 41.54 -0.93 5.16
N PHE A 9 40.51 -0.19 5.57
CA PHE A 9 39.54 -0.51 6.63
C PHE A 9 40.04 -0.63 8.08
N ARG A 10 39.83 0.44 8.85
CA ARG A 10 39.64 0.33 10.31
C ARG A 10 38.15 0.22 10.60
N PHE A 11 37.78 -0.92 11.17
CA PHE A 11 36.46 -1.27 11.69
C PHE A 11 36.42 -1.03 13.22
N LEU A 12 35.24 -0.63 13.72
CA LEU A 12 34.68 -0.80 15.08
C LEU A 12 35.52 -0.45 16.32
N SER A 13 35.14 0.64 17.01
CA SER A 13 34.95 0.61 18.47
C SER A 13 34.11 1.82 18.93
N SER A 14 32.97 1.58 19.57
CA SER A 14 32.45 2.36 20.72
C SER A 14 30.98 2.03 21.00
N TYR A 15 30.76 0.93 21.72
CA TYR A 15 29.56 0.79 22.55
C TYR A 15 29.81 1.54 23.86
N ARG A 16 29.09 2.64 24.10
CA ARG A 16 28.97 3.26 25.42
C ARG A 16 27.50 3.47 25.73
N ALA A 17 27.05 2.80 26.79
CA ALA A 17 25.74 2.99 27.39
C ALA A 17 25.62 4.44 27.91
N PHE A 18 24.59 5.16 27.46
CA PHE A 18 24.17 6.40 28.08
C PHE A 18 22.78 6.21 28.66
N SER A 19 22.73 6.22 29.99
CA SER A 19 21.53 6.39 30.78
C SER A 19 21.21 7.89 30.81
N THR A 20 20.03 8.29 30.36
CA THR A 20 19.50 9.63 30.60
C THR A 20 18.08 9.55 31.13
N THR A 21 17.94 10.09 32.33
CA THR A 21 16.74 10.22 33.16
C THR A 21 15.68 11.08 32.47
N LYS A 22 14.46 10.55 32.35
CA LYS A 22 13.27 11.30 31.91
C LYS A 22 12.78 12.22 33.04
N ARG A 23 12.58 13.51 32.74
CA ARG A 23 11.65 14.39 33.48
C ARG A 23 10.42 14.63 32.61
N PRO A 24 9.19 14.50 33.11
CA PRO A 24 8.01 14.83 32.34
C PRO A 24 7.71 16.34 32.46
N LEU A 25 7.56 17.03 31.34
CA LEU A 25 6.82 18.29 31.29
C LEU A 25 5.36 17.97 31.02
N ALA A 26 4.51 18.32 31.99
CA ALA A 26 3.07 18.28 31.86
C ALA A 26 2.61 19.36 30.87
N SER A 27 1.80 18.96 29.89
CA SER A 27 0.87 19.88 29.22
C SER A 27 -0.48 19.17 29.10
N SER A 28 -1.50 19.87 29.56
CA SER A 28 -2.86 19.41 29.76
C SER A 28 -3.59 19.23 28.43
N ALA A 29 -3.77 17.98 28.01
CA ALA A 29 -4.83 17.55 27.12
C ALA A 29 -5.69 16.55 27.88
N SER A 30 -7.00 16.76 27.86
CA SER A 30 -8.01 15.98 28.57
C SER A 30 -7.84 14.47 28.33
N SER A 31 -7.32 13.79 29.34
CA SER A 31 -7.19 12.34 29.39
C SER A 31 -8.56 11.68 29.56
N ARG A 32 -9.21 11.32 28.46
CA ARG A 32 -10.08 10.15 28.48
C ARG A 32 -9.17 8.92 28.55
N SER A 33 -9.26 8.20 29.65
CA SER A 33 -8.45 7.01 29.96
C SER A 33 -8.55 5.96 28.84
N LEU A 34 -7.41 5.65 28.23
CA LEU A 34 -7.18 4.59 27.22
C LEU A 34 -7.29 3.17 27.81
N SER A 35 -8.31 2.88 28.63
CA SER A 35 -8.45 1.60 29.33
C SER A 35 -9.59 0.70 28.83
N GLN A 36 -9.97 0.77 27.54
CA GLN A 36 -11.12 -0.01 27.02
C GLN A 36 -11.07 -0.36 25.53
N ASN A 37 -9.89 -0.59 24.93
CA ASN A 37 -9.80 -1.05 23.54
C ASN A 37 -9.79 -2.58 23.47
N ASP A 38 -10.93 -3.22 23.69
CA ASP A 38 -11.15 -4.65 23.41
C ASP A 38 -12.10 -4.80 22.22
N TRP A 39 -11.91 -5.84 21.41
CA TRP A 39 -12.76 -6.15 20.26
C TRP A 39 -14.23 -6.31 20.64
N THR A 40 -14.50 -6.77 21.86
CA THR A 40 -15.85 -6.89 22.44
C THR A 40 -16.62 -5.58 22.52
N SER A 41 -15.92 -4.45 22.62
CA SER A 41 -16.54 -3.11 22.67
C SER A 41 -16.93 -2.56 21.29
N LEU A 42 -16.32 -3.09 20.23
CA LEU A 42 -16.51 -2.63 18.85
C LEU A 42 -17.40 -3.59 18.05
N ILE A 43 -17.12 -4.90 18.13
CA ILE A 43 -17.81 -5.91 17.34
C ILE A 43 -19.01 -6.42 18.13
N THR A 44 -20.20 -6.08 17.64
CA THR A 44 -21.49 -6.48 18.21
C THR A 44 -21.92 -7.87 17.74
N SER A 45 -21.51 -8.30 16.55
CA SER A 45 -21.80 -9.63 16.01
C SER A 45 -21.03 -10.73 16.76
N PRO A 46 -21.70 -11.61 17.54
CA PRO A 46 -21.00 -12.60 18.36
C PRO A 46 -20.21 -13.61 17.53
N ILE A 47 -20.73 -13.97 16.35
CA ILE A 47 -20.10 -14.95 15.47
C ILE A 47 -18.86 -14.40 14.75
N LEU A 48 -18.88 -13.09 14.40
CA LEU A 48 -17.71 -12.42 13.84
C LEU A 48 -16.60 -12.30 14.88
N LEU A 49 -16.96 -11.91 16.12
CA LEU A 49 -16.02 -11.84 17.23
C LEU A 49 -15.40 -13.20 17.55
N GLN A 50 -16.21 -14.26 17.58
CA GLN A 50 -15.74 -15.63 17.76
C GLN A 50 -14.72 -16.01 16.68
N ARG A 51 -15.01 -15.75 15.40
CA ARG A 51 -14.08 -16.06 14.30
C ARG A 51 -12.80 -15.24 14.34
N LEU A 52 -12.88 -13.96 14.72
CA LEU A 52 -11.68 -13.15 14.94
C LEU A 52 -10.78 -13.79 16.01
N GLN A 53 -11.39 -14.30 17.08
CA GLN A 53 -10.67 -14.91 18.21
C GLN A 53 -10.18 -16.34 17.93
N SER A 54 -10.88 -17.12 17.10
CA SER A 54 -10.48 -18.52 16.80
C SER A 54 -9.60 -18.64 15.56
N GLU A 55 -9.89 -17.89 14.50
CA GLU A 55 -9.34 -18.14 13.16
C GLU A 55 -8.15 -17.24 12.78
N LEU A 56 -8.10 -16.00 13.25
CA LEU A 56 -6.99 -15.11 12.93
C LEU A 56 -5.76 -15.41 13.80
N PRO A 57 -4.52 -15.19 13.33
CA PRO A 57 -3.33 -15.34 14.17
C PRO A 57 -3.39 -14.54 15.48
N THR A 58 -2.75 -15.04 16.55
CA THR A 58 -2.80 -14.47 17.91
C THR A 58 -2.51 -12.97 17.98
N ILE A 59 -1.65 -12.49 17.08
CA ILE A 59 -1.27 -11.08 16.93
C ILE A 59 -2.46 -10.13 16.71
N TYR A 60 -3.53 -10.61 16.07
CA TYR A 60 -4.74 -9.84 15.78
C TYR A 60 -5.78 -9.98 16.91
N ARG A 61 -5.60 -10.94 17.82
CA ARG A 61 -6.52 -11.22 18.94
C ARG A 61 -6.26 -10.35 20.15
N SER A 62 -5.08 -9.73 20.24
CA SER A 62 -4.64 -8.93 21.40
C SER A 62 -5.40 -7.61 21.60
N GLY A 63 -6.34 -7.29 20.71
CA GLY A 63 -7.14 -6.06 20.71
C GLY A 63 -6.97 -5.26 19.41
N PRO A 64 -7.87 -4.29 19.14
CA PRO A 64 -7.79 -3.42 17.98
C PRO A 64 -6.55 -2.52 18.02
N SER A 65 -5.94 -2.30 16.85
CA SER A 65 -4.96 -1.24 16.66
C SER A 65 -5.62 0.13 16.71
N GLU A 66 -4.82 1.19 16.89
CA GLU A 66 -5.31 2.58 16.95
C GLU A 66 -6.20 2.92 15.74
N ILE A 67 -5.73 2.64 14.52
CA ILE A 67 -6.50 2.92 13.31
C ILE A 67 -7.79 2.08 13.23
N GLN A 68 -7.78 0.85 13.74
CA GLN A 68 -8.97 0.00 13.78
C GLN A 68 -10.02 0.56 14.74
N SER A 69 -9.60 1.02 15.93
CA SER A 69 -10.51 1.65 16.90
C SER A 69 -11.06 2.98 16.40
N LEU A 70 -10.23 3.85 15.83
CA LEU A 70 -10.65 5.16 15.35
C LEU A 70 -11.63 5.07 14.17
N ALA A 71 -11.43 4.10 13.26
CA ALA A 71 -12.22 3.99 12.04
C ALA A 71 -13.57 3.27 12.23
N PHE A 72 -13.72 2.46 13.28
CA PHE A 72 -14.78 1.45 13.37
C PHE A 72 -16.20 2.04 13.25
N SER A 73 -16.53 3.03 14.09
CA SER A 73 -17.89 3.63 14.13
C SER A 73 -18.21 4.36 12.81
N SER A 74 -17.30 5.20 12.32
CA SER A 74 -17.51 5.94 11.06
C SER A 74 -17.78 5.02 9.87
N LEU A 75 -17.03 3.91 9.79
CA LEU A 75 -17.22 2.94 8.71
C LEU A 75 -18.52 2.15 8.85
N GLN A 76 -18.85 1.69 10.06
CA GLN A 76 -20.09 0.95 10.32
C GLN A 76 -21.34 1.80 10.05
N GLU A 77 -21.29 3.10 10.33
CA GLU A 77 -22.38 4.05 10.05
C GLU A 77 -22.55 4.37 8.56
N GLY A 78 -21.66 3.90 7.69
CA GLY A 78 -21.74 4.15 6.25
C GLY A 78 -21.17 5.51 5.82
N ARG A 79 -20.37 6.19 6.66
CA ARG A 79 -19.74 7.46 6.29
C ARG A 79 -18.67 7.23 5.22
N ASN A 80 -18.46 8.22 4.35
CA ASN A 80 -17.29 8.25 3.47
C ASN A 80 -16.05 8.51 4.33
N VAL A 81 -15.00 7.72 4.17
CA VAL A 81 -13.82 7.77 5.04
C VAL A 81 -12.54 7.71 4.23
N ILE A 82 -11.56 8.53 4.62
CA ILE A 82 -10.17 8.46 4.15
C ILE A 82 -9.32 8.01 5.34
N LEU A 83 -8.90 6.75 5.29
CA LEU A 83 -8.02 6.12 6.27
C LEU A 83 -6.56 6.30 5.87
N GLY A 84 -5.80 6.97 6.73
CA GLY A 84 -4.36 7.08 6.59
C GLY A 84 -3.64 6.47 7.79
N ALA A 85 -2.95 5.36 7.59
CA ALA A 85 -2.06 4.81 8.61
C ALA A 85 -0.84 4.12 7.98
N GLU A 86 0.28 4.06 8.68
CA GLU A 86 1.50 3.41 8.19
C GLU A 86 1.30 1.92 7.85
N THR A 87 2.23 1.32 7.10
CA THR A 87 2.17 -0.11 6.76
C THR A 87 2.28 -0.99 8.00
N GLY A 88 1.49 -2.06 8.07
CA GLY A 88 1.54 -3.01 9.20
C GLY A 88 0.67 -2.64 10.40
N THR A 89 -0.08 -1.53 10.36
CA THR A 89 -1.05 -1.12 11.42
C THR A 89 -2.37 -1.87 11.39
N GLY A 90 -2.56 -2.83 10.47
CA GLY A 90 -3.80 -3.59 10.37
C GLY A 90 -4.93 -2.90 9.61
N LYS A 91 -4.61 -1.99 8.67
CA LYS A 91 -5.58 -1.28 7.82
C LYS A 91 -6.61 -2.18 7.14
N THR A 92 -6.20 -3.36 6.67
CA THR A 92 -7.11 -4.33 6.05
C THR A 92 -8.26 -4.73 6.98
N LEU A 93 -7.96 -5.01 8.26
CA LEU A 93 -9.00 -5.31 9.25
C LEU A 93 -9.77 -4.05 9.69
N ALA A 94 -9.15 -2.87 9.60
CA ALA A 94 -9.80 -1.60 9.95
C ALA A 94 -11.02 -1.32 9.06
N TYR A 95 -11.02 -1.74 7.79
CA TYR A 95 -12.21 -1.65 6.94
C TYR A 95 -13.04 -2.94 6.87
N LEU A 96 -12.43 -4.13 6.95
CA LEU A 96 -13.18 -5.39 6.86
C LEU A 96 -14.11 -5.59 8.06
N LEU A 97 -13.61 -5.40 9.28
CA LEU A 97 -14.38 -5.72 10.49
C LEU A 97 -15.64 -4.87 10.68
N PRO A 98 -15.61 -3.53 10.61
CA PRO A 98 -16.82 -2.74 10.74
C PRO A 98 -17.82 -3.00 9.61
N TRP A 99 -17.33 -3.26 8.38
CA TRP A 99 -18.20 -3.59 7.26
C TRP A 99 -18.89 -4.96 7.44
N MET A 100 -18.13 -6.02 7.79
CA MET A 100 -18.70 -7.35 8.05
C MET A 100 -19.65 -7.30 9.25
N ASN A 101 -19.34 -6.53 10.29
CA ASN A 101 -20.20 -6.34 11.45
C ASN A 101 -21.55 -5.72 11.03
N ALA A 102 -21.52 -4.64 10.25
CA ALA A 102 -22.72 -3.99 9.72
C ALA A 102 -23.59 -4.94 8.88
N VAL A 103 -22.96 -5.70 7.97
CA VAL A 103 -23.67 -6.67 7.11
C VAL A 103 -24.35 -7.76 7.93
N LEU A 104 -23.66 -8.30 8.94
CA LEU A 104 -24.21 -9.35 9.79
C LEU A 104 -25.34 -8.84 10.70
N GLU A 105 -25.22 -7.62 11.23
CA GLU A 105 -26.30 -6.97 11.97
C GLU A 105 -27.54 -6.75 11.09
N GLU A 106 -27.35 -6.25 9.88
CA GLU A 106 -28.44 -5.98 8.94
C GLU A 106 -29.14 -7.30 8.53
N ARG A 107 -28.36 -8.36 8.30
CA ARG A 107 -28.88 -9.70 8.00
C ARG A 107 -29.65 -10.31 9.18
N ALA A 108 -29.22 -10.06 10.42
CA ALA A 108 -29.94 -10.52 11.61
C ALA A 108 -31.28 -9.79 11.84
N ARG A 109 -31.42 -8.55 11.35
CA ARG A 109 -32.66 -7.76 11.47
C ARG A 109 -33.64 -8.00 10.31
N THR A 110 -33.16 -8.48 9.16
CA THR A 110 -33.94 -8.59 7.92
C THR A 110 -34.39 -10.02 7.68
N ASN A 111 -35.65 -10.24 7.27
CA ASN A 111 -36.09 -11.56 6.83
C ASN A 111 -35.23 -12.04 5.64
N SER A 112 -34.74 -13.28 5.68
CA SER A 112 -33.80 -13.83 4.68
C SER A 112 -34.30 -13.69 3.23
N SER A 113 -35.60 -13.86 3.02
CA SER A 113 -36.24 -13.72 1.71
C SER A 113 -36.20 -12.29 1.15
N GLN A 114 -36.21 -11.28 2.02
CA GLN A 114 -36.16 -9.87 1.64
C GLN A 114 -34.71 -9.39 1.47
N TRP A 115 -33.77 -9.98 2.20
CA TRP A 115 -32.34 -9.74 2.06
C TRP A 115 -31.81 -10.18 0.68
N ASP A 116 -32.15 -11.40 0.25
CA ASP A 116 -31.64 -11.98 -0.99
C ASP A 116 -32.37 -11.45 -2.24
N ALA A 117 -33.61 -10.91 -2.11
CA ALA A 117 -34.42 -10.48 -3.25
C ALA A 117 -34.07 -9.11 -3.85
N VAL A 118 -33.20 -8.32 -3.20
CA VAL A 118 -32.94 -6.91 -3.56
C VAL A 118 -31.67 -6.73 -4.39
N GLN A 119 -30.82 -7.77 -4.52
CA GLN A 119 -29.49 -7.64 -5.14
C GLN A 119 -29.18 -8.79 -6.10
N ALA A 120 -28.67 -8.45 -7.28
CA ALA A 120 -28.23 -9.40 -8.29
C ALA A 120 -26.71 -9.65 -8.27
N TYR A 121 -25.93 -8.68 -7.79
CA TYR A 121 -24.46 -8.71 -7.88
C TYR A 121 -23.75 -8.87 -6.53
N ALA A 122 -23.39 -7.76 -5.88
CA ALA A 122 -22.71 -7.78 -4.58
C ALA A 122 -23.01 -6.54 -3.73
N LYS A 123 -22.78 -6.61 -2.41
CA LYS A 123 -22.91 -5.45 -1.51
C LYS A 123 -21.69 -4.54 -1.50
N ALA A 124 -20.49 -5.11 -1.60
CA ALA A 124 -19.25 -4.34 -1.54
C ALA A 124 -18.19 -4.80 -2.52
N VAL A 125 -17.33 -3.85 -2.89
CA VAL A 125 -16.12 -4.10 -3.67
C VAL A 125 -14.91 -3.57 -2.91
N VAL A 126 -13.90 -4.41 -2.74
CA VAL A 126 -12.55 -3.98 -2.38
C VAL A 126 -11.69 -3.95 -3.64
N LEU A 127 -11.30 -2.74 -4.03
CA LEU A 127 -10.34 -2.48 -5.10
C LEU A 127 -8.94 -2.42 -4.54
N VAL A 128 -8.06 -3.22 -5.12
CA VAL A 128 -6.63 -3.24 -4.83
C VAL A 128 -5.81 -3.04 -6.11
N PRO A 129 -4.56 -2.58 -6.03
CA PRO A 129 -3.73 -2.29 -7.21
C PRO A 129 -3.34 -3.50 -8.07
N ASN A 130 -3.23 -4.69 -7.49
CA ASN A 130 -2.74 -5.88 -8.21
C ASN A 130 -3.32 -7.20 -7.64
N LYS A 131 -3.08 -8.30 -8.36
CA LYS A 131 -3.61 -9.63 -8.03
C LYS A 131 -3.03 -10.22 -6.74
N GLU A 132 -1.84 -9.81 -6.34
CA GLU A 132 -1.21 -10.27 -5.09
C GLU A 132 -1.88 -9.66 -3.86
N LEU A 133 -2.22 -8.37 -3.93
CA LEU A 133 -3.02 -7.75 -2.88
C LEU A 133 -4.43 -8.34 -2.80
N VAL A 134 -5.00 -8.79 -3.93
CA VAL A 134 -6.28 -9.51 -3.92
C VAL A 134 -6.15 -10.73 -3.00
N GLN A 135 -5.12 -11.56 -3.23
CA GLN A 135 -4.86 -12.73 -2.40
C GLN A 135 -4.58 -12.38 -0.93
N GLN A 136 -3.94 -11.23 -0.65
CA GLN A 136 -3.73 -10.78 0.72
C GLN A 136 -5.04 -10.41 1.43
N VAL A 137 -5.90 -9.61 0.80
CA VAL A 137 -7.21 -9.26 1.35
C VAL A 137 -8.05 -10.52 1.55
N VAL A 138 -8.07 -11.42 0.58
CA VAL A 138 -8.78 -12.71 0.68
C VAL A 138 -8.27 -13.54 1.84
N ARG A 139 -6.95 -13.65 2.06
CA ARG A 139 -6.38 -14.39 3.20
C ARG A 139 -6.80 -13.83 4.56
N MET A 140 -7.04 -12.53 4.65
CA MET A 140 -7.53 -11.88 5.87
C MET A 140 -9.05 -12.00 6.04
N ALA A 141 -9.79 -11.92 4.94
CA ALA A 141 -11.25 -11.95 4.94
C ALA A 141 -11.81 -13.38 5.09
N LEU A 142 -11.19 -14.38 4.46
CA LEU A 142 -11.70 -15.75 4.39
C LEU A 142 -11.96 -16.41 5.75
N PRO A 143 -11.05 -16.32 6.74
CA PRO A 143 -11.28 -16.94 8.05
C PRO A 143 -12.44 -16.28 8.79
N LEU A 144 -12.64 -14.97 8.60
CA LEU A 144 -13.75 -14.19 9.14
C LEU A 144 -15.08 -14.49 8.42
N ALA A 145 -15.02 -14.78 7.12
CA ALA A 145 -16.17 -14.92 6.23
C ALA A 145 -16.87 -16.29 6.33
N GLY A 146 -16.19 -17.32 6.81
CA GLY A 146 -16.76 -18.68 6.82
C GLY A 146 -15.75 -19.81 6.67
N GLY A 147 -14.53 -19.52 6.18
CA GLY A 147 -13.58 -20.53 5.68
C GLY A 147 -13.68 -20.70 4.16
N PRO A 148 -12.96 -21.65 3.54
CA PRO A 148 -12.87 -21.80 2.09
C PRO A 148 -14.20 -21.93 1.35
N SER A 149 -15.23 -22.49 1.98
CA SER A 149 -16.58 -22.59 1.44
C SER A 149 -17.21 -21.22 1.17
N ALA A 150 -16.73 -20.17 1.85
CA ALA A 150 -17.14 -18.78 1.63
C ALA A 150 -16.44 -18.10 0.44
N LEU A 151 -15.43 -18.74 -0.18
CA LEU A 151 -14.72 -18.22 -1.33
C LEU A 151 -15.15 -18.91 -2.62
N MET A 152 -15.61 -18.11 -3.57
CA MET A 152 -15.82 -18.53 -4.95
C MET A 152 -14.74 -17.97 -5.86
N TYR A 153 -14.06 -18.86 -6.58
CA TYR A 153 -13.05 -18.51 -7.58
C TYR A 153 -13.36 -19.22 -8.89
N ASP A 154 -13.49 -18.46 -9.98
CA ASP A 154 -13.68 -19.02 -11.32
C ASP A 154 -14.87 -20.01 -11.43
N GLY A 155 -15.96 -19.72 -10.72
CA GLY A 155 -17.16 -20.55 -10.71
C GLY A 155 -17.05 -21.88 -9.98
N LYS A 156 -15.97 -22.12 -9.22
CA LYS A 156 -15.82 -23.25 -8.29
C LYS A 156 -15.98 -22.74 -6.85
N VAL A 157 -16.87 -23.39 -6.10
CA VAL A 157 -16.84 -23.33 -4.62
C VAL A 157 -15.65 -24.17 -4.19
N LEU A 158 -14.82 -23.70 -3.25
CA LEU A 158 -13.69 -24.49 -2.77
C LEU A 158 -14.12 -25.74 -1.96
N GLN A 159 -15.42 -25.90 -1.68
CA GLN A 159 -16.04 -27.13 -1.17
C GLN A 159 -17.45 -27.32 -1.76
N GLU A 160 -17.74 -28.52 -2.30
CA GLU A 160 -19.01 -28.90 -2.94
C GLU A 160 -20.05 -29.39 -1.91
N ASN A 161 -20.39 -28.58 -0.90
CA ASN A 161 -21.54 -28.87 -0.05
C ASN A 161 -22.64 -27.84 -0.33
N ASP A 162 -23.84 -28.32 -0.67
CA ASP A 162 -25.01 -27.50 -1.05
C ASP A 162 -25.60 -26.67 0.11
N GLU A 163 -25.07 -26.81 1.32
CA GLU A 163 -25.40 -26.00 2.49
C GLU A 163 -24.36 -24.86 2.64
N ASP A 164 -24.59 -23.75 1.94
CA ASP A 164 -23.75 -22.54 2.06
C ASP A 164 -23.97 -21.85 3.42
N ASP A 165 -23.25 -22.31 4.44
CA ASP A 165 -23.15 -21.74 5.80
C ASP A 165 -22.23 -20.51 5.89
N SER A 166 -21.87 -19.90 4.76
CA SER A 166 -20.97 -18.75 4.74
C SER A 166 -21.62 -17.52 5.39
N LEU A 167 -20.90 -16.92 6.36
CA LEU A 167 -21.34 -15.69 6.99
C LEU A 167 -21.29 -14.52 6.01
N ILE A 168 -20.25 -14.49 5.18
CA ILE A 168 -20.05 -13.49 4.13
C ILE A 168 -19.65 -14.24 2.85
N ARG A 169 -20.46 -14.12 1.80
CA ARG A 169 -20.17 -14.72 0.50
C ARG A 169 -19.14 -13.86 -0.23
N LEU A 170 -17.94 -14.39 -0.38
CA LEU A 170 -16.81 -13.66 -0.93
C LEU A 170 -16.43 -14.26 -2.30
N ALA A 171 -16.15 -13.41 -3.27
CA ALA A 171 -15.57 -13.84 -4.54
C ALA A 171 -14.41 -12.96 -4.98
N VAL A 172 -13.50 -13.56 -5.73
CA VAL A 172 -12.47 -12.82 -6.47
C VAL A 172 -12.94 -12.67 -7.90
N LEU A 173 -12.98 -11.43 -8.40
CA LEU A 173 -13.34 -11.17 -9.79
C LEU A 173 -12.06 -11.13 -10.65
N PRO A 174 -11.78 -12.16 -11.47
CA PRO A 174 -10.66 -12.17 -12.39
C PRO A 174 -11.03 -11.35 -13.63
N GLY A 175 -10.43 -10.16 -13.81
CA GLY A 175 -10.71 -9.33 -14.98
C GLY A 175 -10.47 -10.02 -16.32
N GLY A 176 -10.91 -9.39 -17.42
CA GLY A 176 -10.89 -9.98 -18.76
C GLY A 176 -12.25 -10.51 -19.23
N MET A 177 -13.32 -10.13 -18.55
CA MET A 177 -14.70 -10.43 -18.89
C MET A 177 -15.34 -9.24 -19.60
N ASP A 178 -16.14 -9.49 -20.62
CA ASP A 178 -16.79 -8.44 -21.40
C ASP A 178 -18.03 -7.90 -20.67
N GLU A 179 -18.78 -8.80 -20.03
CA GLU A 179 -20.01 -8.49 -19.30
C GLU A 179 -19.94 -8.96 -17.84
N PRO A 180 -20.63 -8.28 -16.89
CA PRO A 180 -20.75 -8.76 -15.52
C PRO A 180 -21.21 -10.21 -15.45
N ASN A 181 -22.24 -10.55 -16.23
CA ASN A 181 -22.84 -11.88 -16.23
C ASN A 181 -21.89 -12.98 -16.74
N ASP A 182 -20.77 -12.66 -17.39
CA ASP A 182 -19.74 -13.66 -17.71
C ASP A 182 -19.14 -14.27 -16.44
N PHE A 183 -19.11 -13.51 -15.34
CA PHE A 183 -18.66 -13.98 -14.05
C PHE A 183 -19.65 -15.02 -13.48
N ALA A 184 -19.23 -16.29 -13.49
CA ALA A 184 -20.07 -17.42 -13.12
C ALA A 184 -20.80 -17.27 -11.76
N PRO A 185 -20.19 -16.71 -10.69
CA PRO A 185 -20.90 -16.47 -9.43
C PRO A 185 -22.16 -15.61 -9.55
N PHE A 186 -22.21 -14.61 -10.44
CA PHE A 186 -23.43 -13.80 -10.61
C PHE A 186 -24.58 -14.56 -11.30
N ARG A 187 -24.28 -15.66 -12.00
CA ARG A 187 -25.31 -16.47 -12.69
C ARG A 187 -25.69 -17.73 -11.94
N ARG A 188 -24.73 -18.35 -11.24
CA ARG A 188 -24.88 -19.70 -10.68
C ARG A 188 -25.27 -19.71 -9.21
N CYS A 189 -24.99 -18.64 -8.48
CA CYS A 189 -25.33 -18.57 -7.07
C CYS A 189 -26.83 -18.28 -6.92
N THR A 190 -27.51 -19.05 -6.08
CA THR A 190 -28.91 -18.83 -5.73
C THR A 190 -29.11 -17.60 -4.85
N LYS A 191 -28.04 -17.16 -4.17
CA LYS A 191 -28.01 -15.96 -3.33
C LYS A 191 -26.89 -15.03 -3.80
N PRO A 192 -27.08 -13.70 -3.71
CA PRO A 192 -26.08 -12.74 -4.16
C PRO A 192 -24.81 -12.79 -3.30
N LEU A 193 -23.70 -12.30 -3.87
CA LEU A 193 -22.44 -12.17 -3.16
C LEU A 193 -22.51 -11.01 -2.15
N ASP A 194 -21.73 -11.09 -1.08
CA ASP A 194 -21.62 -9.98 -0.13
C ASP A 194 -20.40 -9.11 -0.47
N LEU A 195 -19.25 -9.72 -0.79
CA LEU A 195 -17.98 -9.03 -1.01
C LEU A 195 -17.26 -9.53 -2.27
N ILE A 196 -16.84 -8.59 -3.12
CA ILE A 196 -15.92 -8.86 -4.23
C ILE A 196 -14.58 -8.20 -3.95
N VAL A 197 -13.49 -8.93 -4.19
CA VAL A 197 -12.13 -8.37 -4.22
C VAL A 197 -11.64 -8.36 -5.68
N SER A 198 -11.22 -7.21 -6.17
CA SER A 198 -10.78 -7.07 -7.56
C SER A 198 -9.78 -5.92 -7.77
N THR A 199 -9.42 -5.67 -9.03
CA THR A 199 -8.51 -4.59 -9.43
C THR A 199 -9.23 -3.58 -10.32
N PRO A 200 -8.79 -2.31 -10.37
CA PRO A 200 -9.42 -1.33 -11.26
C PRO A 200 -9.39 -1.73 -12.74
N ALA A 201 -8.37 -2.46 -13.19
CA ALA A 201 -8.28 -2.94 -14.56
C ALA A 201 -9.39 -3.96 -14.93
N ALA A 202 -9.91 -4.69 -13.94
CA ALA A 202 -11.00 -5.63 -14.13
C ALA A 202 -12.36 -4.92 -14.26
N LEU A 203 -12.62 -3.94 -13.39
CA LEU A 203 -13.92 -3.24 -13.34
C LEU A 203 -14.01 -2.00 -14.25
N GLY A 204 -12.87 -1.40 -14.60
CA GLY A 204 -12.81 -0.19 -15.43
C GLY A 204 -13.57 -0.32 -16.76
N PRO A 205 -13.37 -1.40 -17.55
CA PRO A 205 -14.12 -1.63 -18.78
C PRO A 205 -15.64 -1.67 -18.56
N TRP A 206 -16.11 -2.33 -17.49
CA TRP A 206 -17.54 -2.37 -17.18
C TRP A 206 -18.09 -0.99 -16.82
N ALA A 207 -17.32 -0.18 -16.10
CA ALA A 207 -17.71 1.17 -15.71
C ALA A 207 -17.87 2.12 -16.90
N LEU A 208 -17.19 1.85 -18.03
CA LEU A 208 -17.34 2.62 -19.26
C LEU A 208 -18.65 2.31 -19.99
N ASN A 209 -19.21 1.11 -19.83
CA ASN A 209 -20.43 0.69 -20.51
C ASN A 209 -21.69 1.02 -19.67
N PRO A 210 -22.57 1.95 -20.12
CA PRO A 210 -23.77 2.31 -19.37
C PRO A 210 -24.73 1.14 -19.12
N LYS A 211 -24.70 0.09 -19.96
CA LYS A 211 -25.54 -1.11 -19.77
C LYS A 211 -25.25 -1.82 -18.44
N HIS A 212 -24.04 -1.65 -17.89
CA HIS A 212 -23.63 -2.30 -16.66
C HIS A 212 -23.92 -1.45 -15.41
N VAL A 213 -24.72 -0.38 -15.52
CA VAL A 213 -25.02 0.51 -14.38
C VAL A 213 -25.65 -0.23 -13.19
N ALA A 214 -26.45 -1.28 -13.46
CA ALA A 214 -27.06 -2.10 -12.42
C ALA A 214 -26.02 -2.77 -11.51
N PHE A 215 -24.89 -3.22 -12.06
CA PHE A 215 -23.79 -3.75 -11.26
C PHE A 215 -23.28 -2.72 -10.25
N PHE A 216 -23.06 -1.48 -10.68
CA PHE A 216 -22.57 -0.41 -9.81
C PHE A 216 -23.63 0.07 -8.81
N ALA A 217 -24.92 0.00 -9.17
CA ALA A 217 -26.03 0.39 -8.31
C ALA A 217 -26.25 -0.59 -7.15
N ASP A 218 -25.96 -1.88 -7.35
CA ASP A 218 -26.07 -2.90 -6.29
C ASP A 218 -24.99 -2.73 -5.21
N ILE A 219 -23.81 -2.22 -5.57
CA ILE A 219 -22.69 -2.03 -4.66
C ILE A 219 -22.94 -0.81 -3.74
N GLN A 220 -23.10 -1.08 -2.45
CA GLN A 220 -23.32 -0.06 -1.42
C GLN A 220 -22.02 0.49 -0.83
N THR A 221 -20.92 -0.27 -0.85
CA THR A 221 -19.63 0.15 -0.30
C THR A 221 -18.50 -0.13 -1.29
N LEU A 222 -17.75 0.91 -1.66
CA LEU A 222 -16.52 0.82 -2.42
C LEU A 222 -15.32 1.12 -1.52
N ILE A 223 -14.47 0.13 -1.30
CA ILE A 223 -13.19 0.26 -0.60
C ILE A 223 -12.07 0.31 -1.63
N VAL A 224 -11.20 1.32 -1.53
CA VAL A 224 -10.02 1.53 -2.37
C VAL A 224 -8.79 1.41 -1.49
N ASP A 225 -8.18 0.22 -1.47
CA ASP A 225 -6.99 -0.08 -0.66
C ASP A 225 -5.68 0.20 -1.43
N GLU A 226 -4.66 0.64 -0.72
CA GLU A 226 -3.46 1.32 -1.27
C GLU A 226 -3.85 2.47 -2.22
N ALA A 227 -4.74 3.36 -1.78
CA ALA A 227 -5.25 4.50 -2.55
C ALA A 227 -4.13 5.42 -3.04
N ASP A 228 -3.03 5.54 -2.30
CA ASP A 228 -1.83 6.26 -2.71
C ASP A 228 -1.10 5.61 -3.90
N MET A 229 -1.19 4.30 -4.05
CA MET A 229 -0.73 3.61 -5.26
C MET A 229 -1.74 3.71 -6.41
N LEU A 230 -3.03 3.60 -6.11
CA LEU A 230 -4.08 3.60 -7.13
C LEU A 230 -4.34 4.98 -7.74
N LEU A 231 -4.19 6.03 -6.96
CA LEU A 231 -4.31 7.43 -7.41
C LEU A 231 -3.00 7.99 -7.95
N ASP A 232 -1.95 7.17 -7.99
CA ASP A 232 -0.64 7.55 -8.48
C ASP A 232 -0.18 6.68 -9.67
N GLY A 233 0.67 7.25 -10.52
CA GLY A 233 1.27 6.52 -11.64
C GLY A 233 0.26 6.00 -12.67
N GLY A 234 0.33 4.70 -13.00
CA GLY A 234 -0.39 4.09 -14.13
C GLY A 234 -1.80 3.60 -13.84
N TYR A 235 -2.22 3.56 -12.57
CA TYR A 235 -3.53 3.00 -12.17
C TYR A 235 -4.65 4.04 -12.14
N VAL A 236 -4.30 5.33 -12.02
CA VAL A 236 -5.25 6.42 -11.82
C VAL A 236 -6.35 6.44 -12.87
N ARG A 237 -6.01 6.19 -14.14
CA ARG A 237 -7.01 6.16 -15.24
C ARG A 237 -8.03 5.05 -15.04
N ALA A 238 -7.58 3.85 -14.67
CA ALA A 238 -8.48 2.72 -14.45
C ALA A 238 -9.34 2.94 -13.19
N LEU A 239 -8.76 3.48 -12.12
CA LEU A 239 -9.53 3.83 -10.92
C LEU A 239 -10.58 4.91 -11.22
N GLU A 240 -10.22 5.97 -11.96
CA GLU A 240 -11.18 7.01 -12.35
C GLU A 240 -12.34 6.50 -13.19
N GLN A 241 -12.09 5.52 -14.07
CA GLN A 241 -13.15 4.83 -14.81
C GLN A 241 -14.11 4.13 -13.86
N VAL A 242 -13.59 3.37 -12.89
CA VAL A 242 -14.43 2.69 -11.90
C VAL A 242 -15.24 3.70 -11.09
N LEU A 243 -14.60 4.74 -10.54
CA LEU A 243 -15.29 5.81 -9.80
C LEU A 243 -16.36 6.53 -10.64
N MET A 244 -16.17 6.64 -11.96
CA MET A 244 -17.19 7.17 -12.86
C MET A 244 -18.41 6.25 -12.98
N GLY A 245 -18.21 4.92 -12.99
CA GLY A 245 -19.30 3.94 -12.98
C GLY A 245 -20.19 4.11 -11.74
N PHE A 246 -19.57 4.18 -10.56
CA PHE A 246 -20.27 4.42 -9.30
C PHE A 246 -21.02 5.75 -9.28
N ARG A 247 -20.35 6.87 -9.63
CA ARG A 247 -21.03 8.18 -9.74
C ARG A 247 -22.20 8.19 -10.73
N ARG A 248 -22.15 7.35 -11.78
CA ARG A 248 -23.27 7.21 -12.72
C ARG A 248 -24.44 6.50 -12.05
N ALA A 249 -24.18 5.42 -11.33
CA ALA A 249 -25.20 4.69 -10.58
C ALA A 249 -25.80 5.54 -9.45
N ASP A 250 -24.98 6.26 -8.68
CA ASP A 250 -25.45 7.14 -7.61
C ASP A 250 -26.45 8.20 -8.11
N ARG A 251 -26.26 8.72 -9.33
CA ARG A 251 -27.20 9.67 -9.96
C ARG A 251 -28.53 9.05 -10.39
N THR A 252 -28.60 7.73 -10.49
CA THR A 252 -29.83 7.00 -10.84
C THR A 252 -30.66 6.61 -9.62
N ILE A 253 -30.21 6.95 -8.41
CA ILE A 253 -30.97 6.73 -7.18
C ILE A 253 -32.08 7.78 -7.12
N HIS A 254 -33.34 7.34 -7.26
CA HIS A 254 -34.53 8.20 -7.21
C HIS A 254 -35.36 8.00 -5.93
N SER A 255 -35.05 6.99 -5.11
CA SER A 255 -35.75 6.66 -3.86
C SER A 255 -34.94 7.10 -2.64
N THR A 256 -35.62 7.63 -1.62
CA THR A 256 -35.03 7.98 -0.32
C THR A 256 -34.55 6.77 0.50
N GLU A 257 -34.94 5.55 0.09
CA GLU A 257 -34.56 4.31 0.78
C GLU A 257 -33.20 3.76 0.34
N GLN A 258 -32.68 4.19 -0.82
CA GLN A 258 -31.36 3.79 -1.30
C GLN A 258 -30.35 4.89 -0.99
N ARG A 259 -29.34 4.57 -0.17
CA ARG A 259 -28.22 5.47 0.09
C ARG A 259 -27.23 5.43 -1.09
N PRO A 260 -26.57 6.57 -1.41
CA PRO A 260 -25.45 6.56 -2.36
C PRO A 260 -24.32 5.65 -1.86
N THR A 261 -23.45 5.22 -2.77
CA THR A 261 -22.31 4.38 -2.43
C THR A 261 -21.44 5.05 -1.35
N GLN A 262 -21.09 4.28 -0.30
CA GLN A 262 -20.07 4.64 0.66
C GLN A 262 -18.68 4.46 0.04
N TYR A 263 -17.85 5.50 0.07
CA TYR A 263 -16.48 5.47 -0.42
C TYR A 263 -15.49 5.42 0.75
N VAL A 264 -14.62 4.41 0.75
CA VAL A 264 -13.58 4.22 1.75
C VAL A 264 -12.22 4.19 1.04
N PHE A 265 -11.38 5.19 1.26
CA PHE A 265 -10.01 5.23 0.73
C PHE A 265 -9.03 4.86 1.82
N VAL A 266 -8.11 3.94 1.54
CA VAL A 266 -7.15 3.44 2.53
C VAL A 266 -5.75 3.61 1.96
N ALA A 267 -4.91 4.39 2.63
CA ALA A 267 -3.56 4.70 2.15
C ALA A 267 -2.51 4.49 3.24
N ALA A 268 -1.33 4.05 2.82
CA ALA A 268 -0.15 3.98 3.70
C ALA A 268 0.50 5.35 3.88
N THR A 269 0.38 6.21 2.87
CA THR A 269 0.91 7.57 2.86
C THR A 269 -0.10 8.52 2.23
N LEU A 270 -0.19 9.76 2.70
CA LEU A 270 -1.00 10.81 2.06
C LEU A 270 -0.10 12.05 1.84
N PRO A 271 0.86 11.98 0.90
CA PRO A 271 1.75 13.12 0.67
C PRO A 271 0.93 14.31 0.17
N ASP A 272 1.08 15.47 0.82
CA ASP A 272 0.56 16.74 0.32
C ASP A 272 1.62 17.40 -0.57
N SER A 273 1.57 17.09 -1.87
CA SER A 273 2.54 17.54 -2.86
C SER A 273 1.97 18.54 -3.89
N GLY A 274 0.98 19.33 -3.45
CA GLY A 274 0.28 20.33 -4.25
C GLY A 274 -0.95 19.77 -4.99
N LEU A 275 -1.48 20.53 -5.96
CA LEU A 275 -2.80 20.33 -6.59
C LEU A 275 -3.03 18.97 -7.30
N ARG A 276 -2.01 18.13 -7.43
CA ARG A 276 -2.09 16.78 -8.04
C ARG A 276 -1.70 15.66 -7.08
N SER A 277 -1.60 15.97 -5.79
CA SER A 277 -1.32 14.97 -4.77
C SER A 277 -2.53 14.05 -4.55
N VAL A 278 -2.28 12.89 -3.94
CA VAL A 278 -3.34 11.95 -3.56
C VAL A 278 -4.32 12.64 -2.60
N ASP A 279 -3.78 13.38 -1.62
CA ASP A 279 -4.59 14.12 -0.66
C ASP A 279 -5.42 15.23 -1.32
N ALA A 280 -4.83 16.05 -2.19
CA ALA A 280 -5.54 17.09 -2.92
C ALA A 280 -6.63 16.50 -3.84
N TYR A 281 -6.37 15.36 -4.47
CA TYR A 281 -7.38 14.63 -5.24
C TYR A 281 -8.56 14.23 -4.37
N LEU A 282 -8.29 13.62 -3.21
CA LEU A 282 -9.31 13.14 -2.29
C LEU A 282 -10.14 14.29 -1.70
N LYS A 283 -9.51 15.35 -1.19
CA LYS A 283 -10.20 16.57 -0.71
C LYS A 283 -11.11 17.17 -1.77
N LYS A 284 -10.64 17.23 -3.02
CA LYS A 284 -11.41 17.80 -4.14
C LYS A 284 -12.57 16.93 -4.57
N LYS A 285 -12.39 15.61 -4.65
CA LYS A 285 -13.38 14.68 -5.20
C LYS A 285 -14.35 14.13 -4.17
N PHE A 286 -13.95 14.08 -2.90
CA PHE A 286 -14.70 13.55 -1.77
C PHE A 286 -14.66 14.52 -0.58
N PRO A 287 -15.14 15.76 -0.73
CA PRO A 287 -15.03 16.79 0.31
C PRO A 287 -15.80 16.48 1.59
N SER A 288 -16.80 15.58 1.54
CA SER A 288 -17.58 15.13 2.70
C SER A 288 -16.98 13.90 3.39
N ALA A 289 -15.84 13.38 2.91
CA ALA A 289 -15.19 12.23 3.54
C ALA A 289 -14.48 12.63 4.83
N GLU A 290 -14.67 11.84 5.87
CA GLU A 290 -13.99 12.00 7.15
C GLU A 290 -12.55 11.50 7.05
N TYR A 291 -11.61 12.34 7.47
CA TYR A 291 -10.20 11.98 7.55
C TYR A 291 -9.88 11.34 8.89
N ILE A 292 -9.50 10.07 8.87
CA ILE A 292 -9.10 9.32 10.07
C ILE A 292 -7.66 8.87 9.87
N THR A 293 -6.74 9.52 10.57
CA THR A 293 -5.30 9.30 10.41
C THR A 293 -4.63 9.04 11.74
N THR A 294 -3.64 8.13 11.77
CA THR A 294 -2.79 7.97 12.96
C THR A 294 -1.71 9.05 13.01
N ALA A 295 -1.21 9.35 14.21
CA ALA A 295 -0.16 10.36 14.41
C ALA A 295 1.12 10.09 13.58
N ASN A 296 1.39 8.83 13.26
CA ASN A 296 2.59 8.38 12.54
C ASN A 296 2.46 8.33 11.01
N LEU A 297 1.33 8.75 10.41
CA LEU A 297 1.10 8.63 8.95
C LEU A 297 2.18 9.27 8.06
N HIS A 298 2.83 10.32 8.55
CA HIS A 298 3.89 11.04 7.82
C HIS A 298 5.30 10.69 8.31
N ASN A 299 5.44 9.68 9.16
CA ASN A 299 6.71 9.40 9.81
C ASN A 299 7.69 8.72 8.83
N ALA A 300 8.84 9.37 8.58
CA ALA A 300 9.82 8.86 7.63
C ALA A 300 10.61 7.66 8.16
N LYS A 301 10.88 7.59 9.47
CA LYS A 301 11.35 6.35 10.10
C LYS A 301 10.18 5.45 10.39
N HIS A 302 10.20 4.27 9.78
CA HIS A 302 9.36 3.15 10.20
C HIS A 302 9.71 2.78 11.63
N GLU A 303 8.71 2.73 12.51
CA GLU A 303 8.87 2.23 13.87
C GLU A 303 9.43 0.80 13.83
N GLY A 304 10.68 0.60 14.28
CA GLY A 304 11.36 -0.71 14.26
C GLY A 304 12.58 -0.79 13.35
N LEU A 305 12.81 0.22 12.49
CA LEU A 305 14.07 0.42 11.77
C LEU A 305 15.07 1.13 12.68
N LEU A 306 16.17 0.46 13.07
CA LEU A 306 17.17 1.07 13.96
C LEU A 306 18.14 2.00 13.26
N GLU A 307 18.58 1.60 12.07
CA GLU A 307 19.74 2.19 11.40
C GLU A 307 19.55 2.11 9.89
N THR A 308 19.67 3.27 9.25
CA THR A 308 19.76 3.41 7.80
C THR A 308 21.18 3.83 7.46
N GLN A 309 21.91 2.98 6.74
CA GLN A 309 23.23 3.28 6.22
C GLN A 309 23.13 3.83 4.80
N TRP A 310 23.69 5.02 4.59
CA TRP A 310 23.68 5.73 3.32
C TRP A 310 25.06 5.64 2.67
N ILE A 311 25.16 4.98 1.52
CA ILE A 311 26.42 4.73 0.81
C ILE A 311 26.40 5.41 -0.55
N ALA A 312 27.24 6.45 -0.72
CA ALA A 312 27.42 7.13 -2.00
C ALA A 312 28.38 6.32 -2.89
N LEU A 313 27.86 5.75 -3.98
CA LEU A 313 28.64 5.05 -5.00
C LEU A 313 28.04 5.35 -6.38
N GLU A 314 28.87 5.84 -7.31
CA GLU A 314 28.43 6.21 -8.65
C GLU A 314 28.20 5.00 -9.56
N SER A 315 29.12 4.03 -9.52
CA SER A 315 29.09 2.92 -10.46
C SER A 315 28.15 1.80 -10.01
N LYS A 316 27.29 1.33 -10.92
CA LYS A 316 26.51 0.10 -10.73
C LYS A 316 27.40 -1.11 -10.40
N GLN A 317 28.61 -1.15 -10.96
CA GLN A 317 29.55 -2.25 -10.75
C GLN A 317 30.13 -2.22 -9.32
N GLU A 318 30.49 -1.04 -8.82
CA GLU A 318 30.99 -0.86 -7.45
C GLU A 318 29.91 -1.18 -6.42
N ARG A 319 28.68 -0.70 -6.64
CA ARG A 319 27.53 -1.04 -5.80
C ARG A 319 27.30 -2.55 -5.75
N MET A 320 27.37 -3.22 -6.90
CA MET A 320 27.20 -4.67 -6.95
C MET A 320 28.32 -5.41 -6.22
N LYS A 321 29.57 -4.98 -6.41
CA LYS A 321 30.73 -5.53 -5.70
C LYS A 321 30.57 -5.40 -4.18
N ALA A 322 30.17 -4.21 -3.70
CA ALA A 322 29.93 -3.97 -2.29
C ALA A 322 28.82 -4.86 -1.70
N VAL A 323 27.72 -5.07 -2.43
CA VAL A 323 26.64 -5.97 -1.99
C VAL A 323 27.07 -7.44 -1.99
N VAL A 324 27.83 -7.89 -2.99
CA VAL A 324 28.39 -9.25 -3.00
C VAL A 324 29.29 -9.46 -1.79
N GLU A 325 30.26 -8.57 -1.56
CA GLU A 325 31.17 -8.65 -0.43
C GLU A 325 30.42 -8.67 0.91
N MET A 326 29.43 -7.80 1.08
CA MET A 326 28.59 -7.72 2.27
C MET A 326 27.82 -9.01 2.52
N LEU A 327 27.16 -9.56 1.49
CA LEU A 327 26.36 -10.78 1.62
C LEU A 327 27.22 -12.03 1.80
N SER A 328 28.40 -12.08 1.17
CA SER A 328 29.37 -13.16 1.39
C SER A 328 29.92 -13.16 2.82
N LEU A 329 30.23 -11.98 3.38
CA LEU A 329 30.62 -11.85 4.79
C LEU A 329 29.47 -12.23 5.73
N HIS A 330 28.24 -11.86 5.37
CA HIS A 330 27.04 -12.22 6.11
C HIS A 330 26.86 -13.74 6.18
N GLN A 331 27.00 -14.46 5.06
CA GLN A 331 26.89 -15.93 5.04
C GLN A 331 27.94 -16.64 5.92
N GLN A 332 29.08 -16.00 6.22
CA GLN A 332 30.12 -16.57 7.09
C GLN A 332 29.83 -16.35 8.59
N GLN A 333 28.90 -15.47 8.94
CA GLN A 333 28.55 -15.18 10.33
C GLN A 333 27.42 -16.11 10.80
N HIS A 334 27.68 -16.94 11.82
CA HIS A 334 26.68 -17.85 12.38
C HIS A 334 25.50 -17.13 13.10
N ASP A 335 25.65 -15.85 13.44
CA ASP A 335 24.61 -15.05 14.12
C ASP A 335 23.54 -14.52 13.16
N THR A 336 23.74 -14.68 11.85
CA THR A 336 22.82 -14.18 10.81
C THR A 336 21.93 -15.25 10.20
N ASP A 337 21.91 -16.44 10.81
CA ASP A 337 21.07 -17.55 10.40
C ASP A 337 19.58 -17.19 10.45
N GLY A 338 18.90 -17.38 9.33
CA GLY A 338 17.46 -17.12 9.19
C GLY A 338 17.09 -15.63 9.04
N GLU A 339 18.03 -14.76 8.64
CA GLU A 339 17.70 -13.41 8.18
C GLU A 339 16.94 -13.44 6.83
N LYS A 340 15.97 -12.53 6.68
CA LYS A 340 15.26 -12.30 5.42
C LYS A 340 15.68 -10.93 4.87
N ILE A 341 16.24 -10.94 3.67
CA ILE A 341 16.83 -9.77 3.02
C ILE A 341 16.04 -9.44 1.75
N MET A 342 15.66 -8.18 1.58
CA MET A 342 15.07 -7.68 0.34
C MET A 342 16.01 -6.69 -0.35
N ILE A 343 16.31 -6.93 -1.62
CA ILE A 343 17.17 -6.07 -2.45
C ILE A 343 16.32 -5.41 -3.53
N PHE A 344 16.19 -4.09 -3.48
CA PHE A 344 15.37 -3.31 -4.39
C PHE A 344 16.16 -2.68 -5.53
N LEU A 345 15.59 -2.81 -6.73
CA LEU A 345 16.07 -2.25 -7.99
C LEU A 345 14.90 -1.59 -8.74
N ASN A 346 15.18 -0.65 -9.63
CA ASN A 346 14.15 0.13 -10.32
C ASN A 346 13.61 -0.54 -11.58
N SER A 347 14.28 -1.55 -12.13
CA SER A 347 13.89 -2.20 -13.39
C SER A 347 14.00 -3.72 -13.36
N VAL A 348 13.16 -4.38 -14.17
CA VAL A 348 13.18 -5.84 -14.34
C VAL A 348 14.56 -6.32 -14.82
N GLN A 349 15.15 -5.61 -15.78
CA GLN A 349 16.46 -5.99 -16.32
C GLN A 349 17.55 -5.89 -15.27
N ASP A 350 17.51 -4.87 -14.41
CA ASP A 350 18.47 -4.74 -13.32
C ASP A 350 18.32 -5.87 -12.30
N VAL A 351 17.08 -6.29 -11.97
CA VAL A 351 16.82 -7.45 -11.10
C VAL A 351 17.47 -8.71 -11.69
N GLU A 352 17.21 -9.00 -12.97
CA GLU A 352 17.80 -10.17 -13.63
C GLU A 352 19.34 -10.16 -13.61
N ASN A 353 19.93 -9.01 -13.92
CA ASN A 353 21.39 -8.84 -13.94
C ASN A 353 22.00 -9.00 -12.55
N ALA A 354 21.40 -8.37 -11.53
CA ALA A 354 21.86 -8.45 -10.15
C ALA A 354 21.72 -9.86 -9.59
N SER A 355 20.59 -10.53 -9.85
CA SER A 355 20.40 -11.92 -9.43
C SER A 355 21.43 -12.85 -10.07
N ALA A 356 21.70 -12.71 -11.37
CA ALA A 356 22.72 -13.51 -12.04
C ALA A 356 24.14 -13.22 -11.50
N ALA A 357 24.43 -11.98 -11.09
CA ALA A 357 25.70 -11.64 -10.46
C ALA A 357 25.86 -12.27 -9.07
N LEU A 358 24.82 -12.21 -8.24
CA LEU A 358 24.80 -12.82 -6.91
C LEU A 358 24.93 -14.35 -7.00
N GLN A 359 24.21 -14.99 -7.94
CA GLN A 359 24.31 -16.43 -8.18
C GLN A 359 25.72 -16.85 -8.63
N ARG A 360 26.36 -16.08 -9.52
CA ARG A 360 27.76 -16.32 -9.92
C ARG A 360 28.75 -16.19 -8.77
N ALA A 361 28.42 -15.39 -7.75
CA ALA A 361 29.20 -15.27 -6.52
C ALA A 361 28.87 -16.35 -5.47
N GLY A 362 28.04 -17.35 -5.81
CA GLY A 362 27.65 -18.42 -4.90
C GLY A 362 26.52 -18.07 -3.94
N ILE A 363 25.85 -16.92 -4.13
CA ILE A 363 24.77 -16.45 -3.26
C ILE A 363 23.43 -16.87 -3.87
N SER A 364 22.68 -17.70 -3.14
CA SER A 364 21.32 -18.10 -3.53
C SER A 364 20.36 -16.92 -3.37
N VAL A 365 19.59 -16.62 -4.41
CA VAL A 365 18.63 -15.52 -4.43
C VAL A 365 17.36 -15.90 -5.18
N LEU A 366 16.24 -15.36 -4.70
CA LEU A 366 14.95 -15.39 -5.35
C LEU A 366 14.73 -14.08 -6.13
N LYS A 367 13.96 -14.13 -7.22
CA LYS A 367 13.68 -12.96 -8.06
C LYS A 367 12.20 -12.61 -8.00
N TYR A 368 11.87 -11.32 -7.96
CA TYR A 368 10.46 -10.90 -7.95
C TYR A 368 10.20 -9.62 -8.74
N HIS A 369 9.47 -9.74 -9.85
CA HIS A 369 9.11 -8.62 -10.72
C HIS A 369 7.93 -8.95 -11.64
N ALA A 370 7.40 -7.92 -12.32
CA ALA A 370 6.16 -8.00 -13.10
C ALA A 370 6.20 -8.87 -14.37
N LYS A 371 7.37 -9.35 -14.81
CA LYS A 371 7.48 -10.28 -15.95
C LYS A 371 7.32 -11.75 -15.56
N LEU A 372 7.46 -12.07 -14.28
CA LEU A 372 7.13 -13.40 -13.76
C LEU A 372 5.61 -13.56 -13.80
N ASN A 373 5.15 -14.76 -14.13
CA ASN A 373 3.71 -15.04 -14.11
C ASN A 373 3.19 -15.07 -12.66
N LEU A 374 1.86 -15.10 -12.47
CA LEU A 374 1.28 -15.05 -11.12
C LEU A 374 1.64 -16.28 -10.27
N GLN A 375 1.71 -17.46 -10.89
CA GLN A 375 2.06 -18.70 -10.20
C GLN A 375 3.51 -18.65 -9.68
N GLU A 376 4.47 -18.32 -10.56
CA GLU A 376 5.89 -18.15 -10.20
C GLU A 376 6.08 -17.11 -9.08
N ARG A 377 5.34 -15.98 -9.15
CA ARG A 377 5.38 -14.95 -8.10
C ARG A 377 4.84 -15.46 -6.78
N THR A 378 3.78 -16.27 -6.81
CA THR A 378 3.17 -16.86 -5.61
C THR A 378 4.15 -17.86 -4.97
N GLU A 379 4.66 -18.81 -5.75
CA GLU A 379 5.63 -19.82 -5.30
C GLU A 379 6.91 -19.17 -4.75
N THR A 380 7.43 -18.13 -5.43
CA THR A 380 8.60 -17.40 -4.97
C THR A 380 8.37 -16.74 -3.61
N LEU A 381 7.21 -16.10 -3.41
CA LEU A 381 6.90 -15.47 -2.14
C LEU A 381 6.65 -16.50 -1.03
N GLU A 382 6.03 -17.63 -1.33
CA GLU A 382 5.88 -18.74 -0.39
C GLU A 382 7.24 -19.29 0.03
N THR A 383 8.14 -19.52 -0.93
CA THR A 383 9.52 -19.94 -0.67
C THR A 383 10.23 -18.94 0.24
N PHE A 384 10.13 -17.65 -0.06
CA PHE A 384 10.74 -16.59 0.76
C PHE A 384 10.11 -16.47 2.17
N ARG A 385 8.82 -16.78 2.33
CA ARG A 385 8.15 -16.79 3.63
C ARG A 385 8.58 -17.97 4.49
N GLN A 386 8.64 -19.16 3.89
CA GLN A 386 8.90 -20.44 4.54
C GLN A 386 10.37 -20.69 4.85
N SER A 387 11.29 -19.94 4.24
CA SER A 387 12.74 -20.10 4.36
C SER A 387 13.31 -19.72 5.74
N THR A 388 12.57 -19.90 6.83
CA THR A 388 13.01 -19.76 8.22
C THR A 388 13.63 -21.04 8.78
N ALA A 389 13.98 -22.02 7.93
CA ALA A 389 14.66 -23.23 8.36
C ALA A 389 16.17 -22.98 8.56
N LYS A 390 16.67 -23.41 9.72
CA LYS A 390 18.05 -23.25 10.24
C LYS A 390 19.13 -23.28 9.16
N GLY A 391 19.91 -22.19 9.05
CA GLY A 391 21.25 -22.20 8.45
C GLY A 391 21.49 -21.36 7.18
N GLN A 392 20.48 -20.76 6.55
CA GLN A 392 20.69 -19.87 5.39
C GLN A 392 19.74 -18.66 5.38
N SER A 393 20.30 -17.47 5.16
CA SER A 393 19.53 -16.26 4.92
C SER A 393 18.79 -16.35 3.59
N SER A 394 17.56 -15.85 3.55
CA SER A 394 16.74 -15.82 2.34
C SER A 394 16.81 -14.44 1.71
N ILE A 395 17.12 -14.37 0.42
CA ILE A 395 17.37 -13.11 -0.28
C ILE A 395 16.40 -12.98 -1.46
N LEU A 396 15.59 -11.91 -1.45
CA LEU A 396 14.66 -11.58 -2.52
C LEU A 396 15.14 -10.33 -3.28
N VAL A 397 15.56 -10.51 -4.53
CA VAL A 397 15.91 -9.41 -5.43
C VAL A 397 14.67 -9.00 -6.22
N CYS A 398 14.27 -7.73 -6.10
CA CYS A 398 12.94 -7.32 -6.54
C CYS A 398 12.86 -5.89 -7.07
N THR A 399 11.79 -5.64 -7.82
CA THR A 399 11.35 -4.28 -8.20
C THR A 399 10.37 -3.70 -7.18
N ASP A 400 9.94 -2.45 -7.38
CA ASP A 400 8.90 -1.81 -6.58
C ASP A 400 7.55 -2.54 -6.57
N LEU A 401 7.36 -3.53 -7.42
CA LEU A 401 6.23 -4.45 -7.29
C LEU A 401 6.22 -5.14 -5.91
N ALA A 402 7.38 -5.40 -5.33
CA ALA A 402 7.51 -6.05 -4.02
C ALA A 402 7.45 -5.09 -2.83
N SER A 403 7.55 -3.77 -3.05
CA SER A 403 7.57 -2.80 -1.95
C SER A 403 6.18 -2.46 -1.43
N ARG A 404 5.10 -2.97 -2.05
CA ARG A 404 3.71 -2.57 -1.78
C ARG A 404 2.79 -3.76 -1.63
N GLY A 405 1.96 -3.75 -0.58
CA GLY A 405 1.00 -4.79 -0.24
C GLY A 405 1.42 -6.26 -0.42
N LEU A 406 2.70 -6.58 -0.30
CA LEU A 406 3.15 -7.95 -0.09
C LEU A 406 3.30 -8.21 1.40
N ASP A 407 2.48 -9.12 1.92
CA ASP A 407 2.66 -9.61 3.27
C ASP A 407 3.87 -10.54 3.34
N VAL A 408 5.01 -9.98 3.71
CA VAL A 408 6.28 -10.68 3.88
C VAL A 408 6.77 -10.39 5.29
N PRO A 409 6.41 -11.23 6.27
CA PRO A 409 6.82 -11.02 7.65
C PRO A 409 8.32 -11.28 7.82
N ASP A 410 8.89 -10.66 8.86
CA ASP A 410 10.26 -10.88 9.35
C ASP A 410 11.42 -10.43 8.45
N VAL A 411 11.23 -9.46 7.55
CA VAL A 411 12.37 -8.88 6.82
C VAL A 411 13.25 -8.09 7.79
N THR A 412 14.50 -8.53 7.94
CA THR A 412 15.50 -7.95 8.87
C THR A 412 16.40 -6.92 8.20
N LEU A 413 16.56 -7.01 6.87
CA LEU A 413 17.41 -6.12 6.10
C LEU A 413 16.76 -5.73 4.77
N VAL A 414 16.68 -4.43 4.51
CA VAL A 414 16.31 -3.87 3.21
C VAL A 414 17.53 -3.19 2.59
N ILE A 415 17.91 -3.63 1.39
CA ILE A 415 18.98 -3.03 0.59
C ILE A 415 18.35 -2.33 -0.62
N GLN A 416 18.47 -1.01 -0.72
CA GLN A 416 18.16 -0.28 -1.94
C GLN A 416 19.44 -0.18 -2.81
N LEU A 417 19.67 -1.19 -3.64
CA LEU A 417 20.83 -1.22 -4.55
C LEU A 417 20.74 -0.11 -5.62
N GLN A 418 19.53 0.25 -5.99
CA GLN A 418 19.24 1.52 -6.66
C GLN A 418 18.26 2.30 -5.81
N PHE A 419 18.56 3.58 -5.57
CA PHE A 419 17.67 4.43 -4.79
C PHE A 419 16.29 4.54 -5.42
N ALA A 420 15.27 4.67 -4.57
CA ALA A 420 13.90 4.83 -5.00
C ALA A 420 13.73 6.10 -5.86
N THR A 421 12.78 6.03 -6.79
CA THR A 421 12.53 7.14 -7.72
C THR A 421 11.81 8.34 -7.10
N ASN A 422 11.25 8.19 -5.90
CA ASN A 422 10.56 9.23 -5.13
C ASN A 422 10.47 8.82 -3.63
N VAL A 423 10.12 9.77 -2.77
CA VAL A 423 10.04 9.56 -1.30
C VAL A 423 9.03 8.48 -0.92
N VAL A 424 7.84 8.47 -1.53
CA VAL A 424 6.79 7.47 -1.23
C VAL A 424 7.27 6.05 -1.53
N THR A 425 7.94 5.85 -2.67
CA THR A 425 8.55 4.57 -3.01
C THR A 425 9.66 4.20 -2.01
N HIS A 426 10.48 5.16 -1.59
CA HIS A 426 11.50 4.93 -0.56
C HIS A 426 10.85 4.43 0.75
N LEU A 427 9.83 5.13 1.24
CA LEU A 427 9.10 4.75 2.45
C LEU A 427 8.51 3.35 2.31
N HIS A 428 7.88 3.02 1.18
CA HIS A 428 7.34 1.67 0.95
C HIS A 428 8.38 0.56 0.95
N ARG A 429 9.57 0.81 0.40
CA ARG A 429 10.70 -0.15 0.45
C ARG A 429 11.17 -0.35 1.88
N MET A 430 11.37 0.74 2.61
CA MET A 430 11.86 0.69 3.99
C MET A 430 10.83 0.06 4.94
N GLY A 431 9.53 0.28 4.71
CA GLY A 431 8.43 -0.31 5.49
C GLY A 431 8.24 -1.82 5.30
N ARG A 432 9.06 -2.46 4.46
CA ARG A 432 9.16 -3.93 4.45
C ARG A 432 9.91 -4.45 5.67
N CYS A 433 10.78 -3.66 6.27
CA CYS A 433 11.60 -4.02 7.41
C CYS A 433 11.01 -3.50 8.73
N GLY A 434 11.22 -4.24 9.83
CA GLY A 434 10.98 -3.72 11.18
C GLY A 434 9.51 -3.53 11.58
N ARG A 435 8.59 -4.43 11.21
CA ARG A 435 7.18 -4.29 11.66
C ARG A 435 7.04 -4.43 13.18
N ARG A 436 6.11 -3.65 13.77
CA ARG A 436 5.77 -3.43 15.20
C ARG A 436 5.77 -4.66 16.13
N ASN A 437 5.72 -5.87 15.59
CA ASN A 437 5.42 -7.08 16.33
C ASN A 437 6.56 -8.12 16.32
N HIS A 438 7.75 -7.77 15.84
CA HIS A 438 8.88 -8.71 15.79
C HIS A 438 10.01 -8.32 16.75
N SER A 439 10.54 -9.32 17.45
CA SER A 439 11.69 -9.21 18.36
C SER A 439 13.00 -8.83 17.66
N LYS A 440 13.07 -9.00 16.33
CA LYS A 440 14.23 -8.65 15.50
C LYS A 440 14.06 -7.26 14.91
N LYS A 441 15.03 -6.42 15.22
CA LYS A 441 15.13 -5.04 14.76
C LYS A 441 15.50 -4.97 13.27
N GLY A 442 14.92 -4.02 12.54
CA GLY A 442 15.16 -3.84 11.11
C GLY A 442 16.35 -2.94 10.80
N ARG A 443 17.01 -3.18 9.65
CA ARG A 443 18.13 -2.38 9.13
C ARG A 443 17.94 -2.01 7.67
N GLY A 444 18.44 -0.83 7.29
CA GLY A 444 18.41 -0.31 5.92
C GLY A 444 19.80 -0.02 5.37
N ILE A 445 20.07 -0.41 4.13
CA ILE A 445 21.28 -0.05 3.40
C ILE A 445 20.90 0.55 2.06
N ILE A 446 21.34 1.77 1.79
CA ILE A 446 20.88 2.55 0.64
C ILE A 446 22.08 3.02 -0.16
N PHE A 447 22.13 2.58 -1.42
CA PHE A 447 23.11 3.04 -2.39
C PHE A 447 22.52 4.17 -3.23
N TYR A 448 23.26 5.27 -3.34
CA TYR A 448 22.87 6.42 -4.14
C TYR A 448 24.07 7.04 -4.86
N SER A 449 23.76 7.86 -5.86
CA SER A 449 24.69 8.66 -6.67
C SER A 449 24.39 10.14 -6.48
N GLU A 450 25.28 11.01 -6.96
CA GLU A 450 25.10 12.46 -7.03
C GLU A 450 23.75 12.86 -7.67
N LYS A 451 23.26 12.07 -8.65
CA LYS A 451 21.98 12.32 -9.32
C LYS A 451 20.76 12.18 -8.40
N GLU A 452 20.91 11.40 -7.35
CA GLU A 452 19.89 11.04 -6.36
C GLU A 452 20.06 11.86 -5.07
N GLU A 453 21.22 12.49 -4.88
CA GLU A 453 21.58 13.25 -3.67
C GLU A 453 20.56 14.32 -3.25
N PRO A 454 19.93 15.11 -4.14
CA PRO A 454 18.89 16.05 -3.73
C PRO A 454 17.70 15.37 -3.04
N LEU A 455 17.29 14.19 -3.54
CA LEU A 455 16.18 13.43 -2.97
C LEU A 455 16.61 12.71 -1.68
N VAL A 456 17.85 12.21 -1.63
CA VAL A 456 18.45 11.61 -0.43
C VAL A 456 18.48 12.64 0.70
N ASN A 457 18.90 13.88 0.43
CA ASN A 457 18.95 14.93 1.44
C ASN A 457 17.57 15.26 2.02
N VAL A 458 16.53 15.28 1.18
CA VAL A 458 15.15 15.49 1.63
C VAL A 458 14.70 14.35 2.56
N VAL A 459 14.98 13.11 2.17
CA VAL A 459 14.62 11.93 3.00
C VAL A 459 15.39 11.94 4.31
N ARG A 460 16.70 12.21 4.29
CA ARG A 460 17.53 12.29 5.50
C ARG A 460 17.08 13.39 6.44
N GLN A 461 16.77 14.58 5.91
CA GLN A 461 16.21 15.67 6.71
C GLN A 461 14.87 15.27 7.33
N ALA A 462 13.99 14.59 6.58
CA ALA A 462 12.74 14.09 7.12
C ALA A 462 12.93 13.00 8.19
N GLU A 463 13.94 12.13 8.05
CA GLU A 463 14.34 11.15 9.08
C GLU A 463 14.97 11.81 10.33
N GLU A 464 15.60 12.97 10.19
CA GLU A 464 16.26 13.70 11.28
C GLU A 464 15.30 14.64 12.04
N GLN A 465 14.36 15.30 11.36
CA GLN A 465 13.47 16.35 11.92
C GLN A 465 12.20 15.82 12.65
N GLN A 466 12.20 14.55 13.04
CA GLN A 466 11.01 13.81 13.51
C GLN A 466 10.35 14.29 14.82
N GLU A 467 10.79 15.37 15.46
CA GLU A 467 10.09 15.90 16.65
C GLU A 467 8.88 16.79 16.33
N LYS A 468 8.77 17.39 15.14
CA LYS A 468 7.59 18.16 14.71
C LYS A 468 7.49 18.24 13.19
N MET A 469 6.82 17.30 12.54
CA MET A 469 6.20 17.59 11.25
C MET A 469 4.75 18.03 11.48
N ILE A 470 4.56 19.33 11.68
CA ILE A 470 3.32 19.98 11.23
C ILE A 470 3.66 20.48 9.82
N LEU A 471 3.04 19.91 8.80
CA LEU A 471 3.08 20.48 7.45
C LEU A 471 2.31 21.80 7.50
N GLN A 472 3.01 22.90 7.76
CA GLN A 472 2.40 24.23 7.74
C GLN A 472 2.20 24.70 6.29
N GLN A 473 0.98 25.17 6.05
CA GLN A 473 0.48 25.82 4.85
C GLN A 473 1.26 27.09 4.51
N ASP A 474 1.22 27.49 3.25
CA ASP A 474 0.87 28.88 2.95
C ASP A 474 -0.10 28.95 1.77
N VAL A 475 -1.12 29.78 1.98
CA VAL A 475 -2.26 30.06 1.12
C VAL A 475 -1.84 31.01 0.00
N MET A 476 -2.24 30.72 -1.23
CA MET A 476 -2.67 31.76 -2.16
C MET A 476 -3.78 31.18 -3.03
N GLU A 477 -5.01 31.62 -2.75
CA GLU A 477 -6.13 31.56 -3.66
C GLU A 477 -5.76 32.30 -4.95
N GLU A 478 -6.02 31.69 -6.11
CA GLU A 478 -6.38 32.44 -7.29
C GLU A 478 -7.46 31.68 -8.05
N LEU A 479 -8.68 32.23 -7.94
CA LEU A 479 -9.80 32.00 -8.84
C LEU A 479 -9.36 32.36 -10.26
N THR A 480 -9.51 31.44 -11.21
CA THR A 480 -9.43 31.79 -12.63
C THR A 480 -10.85 31.98 -13.17
N ASP A 481 -11.28 33.24 -13.21
CA ASP A 481 -12.10 33.75 -14.31
C ASP A 481 -11.24 34.73 -15.14
N TYR A 482 -11.51 34.75 -16.44
CA TYR A 482 -10.76 35.44 -17.49
C TYR A 482 -10.46 36.92 -17.23
N SER A 483 -9.21 37.36 -17.50
CA SER A 483 -8.79 38.50 -18.34
C SER A 483 -7.45 39.13 -17.91
N ASP A 484 -6.84 39.84 -18.86
CA ASP A 484 -5.47 40.36 -18.94
C ASP A 484 -4.96 41.22 -17.76
N ALA A 485 -3.66 41.14 -17.44
CA ALA A 485 -2.67 42.24 -17.42
C ALA A 485 -1.41 41.94 -16.56
N GLU A 486 -0.39 42.77 -16.77
CA GLU A 486 1.05 42.67 -16.47
C GLU A 486 1.53 42.67 -14.99
N GLU A 487 2.74 42.09 -14.84
CA GLU A 487 3.91 42.45 -14.01
C GLU A 487 3.88 42.67 -12.46
N ASN A 488 4.80 41.91 -11.82
CA ASN A 488 5.86 42.31 -10.85
C ASN A 488 5.78 41.97 -9.32
N VAL A 489 6.79 41.14 -8.93
CA VAL A 489 7.71 41.23 -7.76
C VAL A 489 7.33 40.60 -6.39
N THR A 490 7.84 39.36 -6.21
CA THR A 490 8.59 38.71 -5.10
C THR A 490 8.51 39.12 -3.62
N GLN A 491 8.43 38.10 -2.75
CA GLN A 491 9.41 37.84 -1.65
C GLN A 491 9.67 36.31 -1.48
N PRO A 492 10.89 35.86 -1.06
CA PRO A 492 11.25 34.44 -1.07
C PRO A 492 10.97 33.73 0.27
N LEU A 493 10.23 32.62 0.21
CA LEU A 493 10.25 31.60 1.26
C LEU A 493 11.66 31.00 1.40
N SER A 494 12.04 30.63 2.63
CA SER A 494 13.30 29.96 2.94
C SER A 494 13.56 28.79 1.98
N SER A 495 14.71 28.79 1.33
CA SER A 495 15.02 27.92 0.18
C SER A 495 14.89 26.43 0.45
N ASP A 496 14.92 26.01 1.71
CA ASP A 496 15.01 24.59 2.08
C ASP A 496 13.62 23.95 2.26
N LEU A 497 12.62 24.68 2.77
CA LEU A 497 11.22 24.23 2.80
C LEU A 497 10.63 24.10 1.39
N ALA A 498 10.96 25.05 0.49
CA ALA A 498 10.54 24.99 -0.90
C ALA A 498 11.16 23.79 -1.65
N LYS A 499 12.42 23.42 -1.35
CA LYS A 499 13.08 22.23 -1.92
C LYS A 499 12.43 20.93 -1.41
N VAL A 500 12.06 20.87 -0.13
CA VAL A 500 11.32 19.75 0.46
C VAL A 500 9.99 19.56 -0.27
N GLN A 501 9.18 20.62 -0.42
CA GLN A 501 7.92 20.58 -1.18
C GLN A 501 8.13 20.18 -2.66
N GLN A 502 9.20 20.67 -3.30
CA GLN A 502 9.51 20.35 -4.70
C GLN A 502 9.95 18.89 -4.90
N ALA A 503 10.59 18.27 -3.90
CA ALA A 503 10.96 16.85 -3.93
C ALA A 503 9.74 15.90 -3.85
N PHE A 504 8.63 16.36 -3.28
CA PHE A 504 7.35 15.66 -3.29
C PHE A 504 6.55 15.88 -4.59
N SER A 505 6.85 16.92 -5.38
CA SER A 505 6.17 17.22 -6.64
C SER A 505 6.83 16.50 -7.83
N ARG A 506 6.11 15.55 -8.45
CA ARG A 506 6.59 14.80 -9.61
C ARG A 506 6.83 15.69 -10.84
N LYS A 507 8.05 16.20 -10.99
CA LYS A 507 8.61 16.70 -12.26
C LYS A 507 9.78 15.85 -12.78
N ARG A 508 9.63 14.51 -12.78
CA ARG A 508 10.49 13.63 -13.60
C ARG A 508 9.63 12.61 -14.34
N GLY A 509 9.12 13.02 -15.50
CA GLY A 509 8.34 12.17 -16.42
C GLY A 509 7.99 12.80 -17.77
N PHE A 510 7.92 14.14 -17.87
CA PHE A 510 7.41 14.80 -19.08
C PHE A 510 8.45 15.49 -19.98
N THR A 511 9.73 15.51 -19.62
CA THR A 511 10.77 16.19 -20.40
C THR A 511 11.13 15.46 -21.72
N LYS A 512 10.82 14.16 -21.85
CA LYS A 512 11.00 13.43 -23.13
C LYS A 512 9.86 13.67 -24.13
N LYS A 513 8.63 13.93 -23.68
CA LYS A 513 7.48 14.17 -24.57
C LYS A 513 7.51 15.60 -25.15
N ARG A 514 7.96 16.58 -24.37
CA ARG A 514 8.10 17.98 -24.83
C ARG A 514 9.30 18.19 -25.77
N LYS A 515 10.39 17.41 -25.59
CA LYS A 515 11.55 17.42 -26.51
C LYS A 515 11.29 16.65 -27.82
N LYS A 516 10.32 15.71 -27.82
CA LYS A 516 9.85 15.02 -29.03
C LYS A 516 8.83 15.86 -29.81
N LEU A 517 7.95 16.60 -29.13
CA LEU A 517 7.05 17.57 -29.78
C LEU A 517 7.84 18.74 -30.41
N ARG A 518 8.83 19.32 -29.70
CA ARG A 518 9.67 20.39 -30.28
C ARG A 518 10.48 19.93 -31.50
N ARG A 519 10.96 18.68 -31.52
CA ARG A 519 11.66 18.12 -32.70
C ARG A 519 10.73 17.79 -33.88
N LEU A 520 9.43 17.67 -33.65
CA LEU A 520 8.43 17.49 -34.71
C LEU A 520 8.01 18.86 -35.28
N GLU A 521 7.87 19.88 -34.43
CA GLU A 521 7.59 21.27 -34.83
C GLU A 521 8.80 21.90 -35.56
N GLU A 522 10.03 21.70 -35.06
CA GLU A 522 11.27 22.19 -35.72
C GLU A 522 11.62 21.42 -37.01
N GLY A 523 11.01 20.25 -37.23
CA GLY A 523 11.25 19.41 -38.41
C GLY A 523 10.32 19.71 -39.61
N GLU A 524 9.21 20.41 -39.37
CA GLU A 524 8.26 20.79 -40.43
C GLU A 524 8.61 22.15 -41.06
N GLU A 525 9.33 23.03 -40.37
CA GLU A 525 9.78 24.33 -40.92
C GLU A 525 10.97 24.23 -41.90
N GLN A 526 11.64 23.08 -42.01
CA GLN A 526 12.75 22.87 -42.96
C GLN A 526 12.35 22.18 -44.27
N ARG A 527 11.04 21.96 -44.53
CA ARG A 527 10.53 21.39 -45.79
C ARG A 527 9.67 22.34 -46.63
N GLN A 528 9.63 23.62 -46.28
CA GLN A 528 9.10 24.67 -47.14
C GLN A 528 10.22 25.63 -47.53
N TYR A 529 11.06 25.19 -48.46
CA TYR A 529 11.76 26.02 -49.44
C TYR A 529 11.96 25.20 -50.72
#